data_AF-A0A6I1EVU0-F1
#
_entry.id   AF-A0A6I1EVU0-F1
#
_cell.length_a   1.000
_cell.length_b   1.000
_cell.length_c   1.000
_cell.angle_alpha   90.00
_cell.angle_beta   90.00
_cell.angle_gamma   90.00
#
_symmetry.space_group_name_H-M   'P 1'
#
loop_
_entity.id
_entity.type
_entity.pdbx_description
1 polymer ?
#
loop_
_entity_poly.entity_id
_entity_poly.type
_entity_poly.pdbx_seq_one_letter_code
_entity_poly.pdbx_strand_id
1 'polypeptide(L)'
;KNWFRTLESKKSTDIPAKDAVYRFLNRSTYSWRRFLLLLSAHSIEKVSKLTNHERIKVLIVDDSSYDKNRSKSVELLARCFDHASQKMRFYKGFRMLTLGWSDGKTFMPVDFSLLSSKNSVINGISHNIDKRSSGYKRRLEALQTAPEQIPMMIQRAMNTGIQASYVLMDTWFTHQPLIKEIKDQGLDVIGMVKNLKQRYLIHNQKVSLKELYQLASPIQGKKGILRSIQTTQANGIPVKMVFVRNRNKKSEWLAILSTDCSLSEKEIIRIYGIRWDIEVFFKTTKSLLKLQKEFQGRSYDSLICHTTIVFTRYIVLSWQNRCSTDQRTLGGLFYDLCDEISDLDWVVALGQLLELLQDVLKESNKKIQRLIQCQLQHWIAGLPNYIKIYLPILVCES
;
A
#
# COMPACT_ATOMS: atom_id res chain seq x y z
N LYS A 1 -8.38 20.99 12.81
CA LYS A 1 -7.86 22.32 13.20
C LYS A 1 -6.57 22.60 12.43
N ASN A 2 -6.37 23.80 11.88
CA ASN A 2 -5.14 24.17 11.14
C ASN A 2 -4.03 24.52 12.16
N TRP A 3 -2.78 24.13 11.89
CA TRP A 3 -1.59 24.38 12.72
C TRP A 3 -1.47 25.83 13.20
N PHE A 4 -1.87 26.79 12.37
CA PHE A 4 -1.87 28.22 12.73
C PHE A 4 -2.75 28.51 13.95
N ARG A 5 -3.96 27.96 13.98
CA ARG A 5 -4.88 28.07 15.13
C ARG A 5 -4.39 27.30 16.36
N THR A 6 -3.54 26.30 16.16
CA THR A 6 -2.92 25.54 17.26
C THR A 6 -1.77 26.34 17.89
N LEU A 7 -0.96 27.03 17.08
CA LEU A 7 0.09 27.95 17.53
C LEU A 7 -0.47 29.20 18.22
N GLU A 8 -1.69 29.62 17.90
CA GLU A 8 -2.40 30.72 18.58
C GLU A 8 -3.11 30.26 19.88
N SER A 9 -3.10 28.95 20.17
CA SER A 9 -3.79 28.40 21.36
C SER A 9 -2.87 28.38 22.58
N LYS A 10 -3.45 28.19 23.78
CA LYS A 10 -2.73 28.00 25.05
C LYS A 10 -1.74 26.81 25.04
N LYS A 11 -1.82 25.91 24.05
CA LYS A 11 -0.88 24.79 23.87
C LYS A 11 0.37 25.16 23.08
N SER A 12 0.55 26.43 22.71
CA SER A 12 1.66 26.87 21.85
C SER A 12 3.04 26.68 22.47
N THR A 13 3.15 26.70 23.81
CA THR A 13 4.40 26.51 24.55
C THR A 13 4.95 25.08 24.43
N ASP A 14 4.08 24.09 24.19
CA ASP A 14 4.45 22.68 24.19
C ASP A 14 4.71 22.15 22.76
N ILE A 15 4.67 23.02 21.76
CA ILE A 15 4.67 22.65 20.35
C ILE A 15 5.78 23.40 19.62
N PRO A 16 6.57 22.73 18.74
CA PRO A 16 7.64 23.40 18.01
C PRO A 16 7.11 24.56 17.16
N ALA A 17 7.85 25.67 17.20
CA ALA A 17 7.58 26.82 16.35
C ALA A 17 7.60 26.45 14.85
N LYS A 18 6.88 27.22 14.05
CA LYS A 18 6.76 27.02 12.59
C LYS A 18 8.12 26.81 11.92
N ASP A 19 9.11 27.64 12.24
CA ASP A 19 10.44 27.57 11.60
C ASP A 19 11.21 26.31 11.99
N ALA A 20 10.97 25.74 13.16
CA ALA A 20 11.55 24.44 13.53
C ALA A 20 10.96 23.33 12.63
N VAL A 21 9.65 23.34 12.41
CA VAL A 21 8.97 22.38 11.52
C VAL A 21 9.49 22.53 10.09
N TYR A 22 9.57 23.75 9.54
CA TYR A 22 10.09 23.93 8.18
C TYR A 22 11.57 23.53 8.07
N ARG A 23 12.42 23.85 9.05
CA ARG A 23 13.81 23.37 9.06
C ARG A 23 13.91 21.86 9.07
N PHE A 24 13.04 21.19 9.83
CA PHE A 24 12.95 19.73 9.87
C PHE A 24 12.55 19.14 8.51
N LEU A 25 11.47 19.66 7.90
CA LEU A 25 10.97 19.17 6.61
C LEU A 25 11.98 19.36 5.47
N ASN A 26 12.76 20.43 5.49
CA ASN A 26 13.69 20.79 4.40
C ASN A 26 15.11 20.21 4.56
N ARG A 27 15.38 19.42 5.61
CA ARG A 27 16.74 18.94 5.88
C ARG A 27 17.12 17.79 4.93
N SER A 28 18.16 17.99 4.13
CA SER A 28 18.65 17.01 3.15
C SER A 28 19.43 15.83 3.74
N THR A 29 19.88 15.93 5.00
CA THR A 29 20.69 14.89 5.66
C THR A 29 19.86 13.77 6.29
N TYR A 30 18.55 13.94 6.42
CA TYR A 30 17.69 12.90 7.00
C TYR A 30 17.44 11.76 6.03
N SER A 31 17.61 10.53 6.52
CA SER A 31 17.44 9.32 5.74
C SER A 31 15.98 8.84 5.77
N TRP A 32 15.09 9.66 5.20
CA TRP A 32 13.64 9.38 5.17
C TRP A 32 13.29 8.04 4.55
N ARG A 33 14.03 7.62 3.50
CA ARG A 33 13.87 6.28 2.92
C ARG A 33 14.18 5.19 3.94
N ARG A 34 15.30 5.29 4.66
CA ARG A 34 15.67 4.28 5.67
C ARG A 34 14.63 4.22 6.78
N PHE A 35 14.15 5.37 7.24
CA PHE A 35 13.07 5.43 8.22
C PHE A 35 11.81 4.71 7.73
N LEU A 36 11.31 5.04 6.53
CA LEU A 36 10.14 4.39 5.96
C LEU A 36 10.35 2.88 5.83
N LEU A 37 11.48 2.47 5.25
CA LEU A 37 11.79 1.08 4.99
C LEU A 37 11.81 0.25 6.29
N LEU A 38 12.46 0.76 7.34
CA LEU A 38 12.52 0.08 8.63
C LEU A 38 11.15 0.02 9.33
N LEU A 39 10.39 1.13 9.27
CA LEU A 39 9.03 1.15 9.81
C LEU A 39 8.14 0.13 9.10
N SER A 40 8.17 0.10 7.77
CA SER A 40 7.38 -0.83 6.97
C SER A 40 7.80 -2.27 7.24
N ALA A 41 9.10 -2.58 7.28
CA ALA A 41 9.59 -3.92 7.61
C ALA A 41 9.10 -4.37 8.99
N HIS A 42 9.22 -3.51 10.01
CA HIS A 42 8.75 -3.80 11.36
C HIS A 42 7.22 -4.03 11.41
N SER A 43 6.43 -3.18 10.75
CA SER A 43 4.97 -3.36 10.70
C SER A 43 4.57 -4.61 9.90
N ILE A 44 5.27 -4.94 8.81
CA ILE A 44 5.05 -6.15 8.03
C ILE A 44 5.38 -7.39 8.85
N GLU A 45 6.44 -7.37 9.66
CA GLU A 45 6.77 -8.48 10.57
C GLU A 45 5.63 -8.71 11.56
N LYS A 46 5.11 -7.64 12.19
CA LYS A 46 3.96 -7.72 13.10
C LYS A 46 2.71 -8.27 12.41
N VAL A 47 2.37 -7.79 11.21
CA VAL A 47 1.22 -8.30 10.42
C VAL A 47 1.44 -9.75 10.01
N SER A 48 2.66 -10.12 9.64
CA SER A 48 2.99 -11.47 9.18
C SER A 48 2.78 -12.52 10.28
N LYS A 49 3.02 -12.16 11.55
CA LYS A 49 2.72 -13.03 12.71
C LYS A 49 1.21 -13.30 12.86
N LEU A 50 0.36 -12.39 12.40
CA LEU A 50 -1.10 -12.52 12.41
C LEU A 50 -1.65 -13.21 11.16
N THR A 51 -0.80 -13.60 10.22
CA THR A 51 -1.17 -14.17 8.93
C THR A 51 -0.73 -15.63 8.86
N ASN A 52 -1.56 -16.51 8.27
CA ASN A 52 -1.17 -17.89 8.00
C ASN A 52 0.11 -17.91 7.14
N HIS A 53 1.10 -18.72 7.51
CA HIS A 53 2.36 -18.91 6.79
C HIS A 53 2.16 -19.30 5.32
N GLU A 54 1.07 -19.99 4.98
CA GLU A 54 0.73 -20.38 3.60
C GLU A 54 0.18 -19.22 2.76
N ARG A 55 -0.11 -18.06 3.37
CA ARG A 55 -0.65 -16.92 2.64
C ARG A 55 0.42 -16.30 1.75
N ILE A 56 0.07 -16.14 0.48
CA ILE A 56 0.93 -15.52 -0.51
C ILE A 56 1.19 -14.06 -0.13
N LYS A 57 2.48 -13.72 -0.11
CA LYS A 57 2.98 -12.35 0.10
C LYS A 57 3.53 -11.85 -1.22
N VAL A 58 3.20 -10.61 -1.56
CA VAL A 58 3.60 -10.00 -2.84
C VAL A 58 4.20 -8.62 -2.62
N LEU A 59 5.12 -8.25 -3.51
CA LEU A 59 5.47 -6.87 -3.76
C LEU A 59 4.61 -6.34 -4.90
N ILE A 60 4.19 -5.09 -4.83
CA ILE A 60 3.36 -4.43 -5.84
C ILE A 60 4.09 -3.16 -6.27
N VAL A 61 4.27 -2.99 -7.58
CA VAL A 61 4.83 -1.78 -8.17
C VAL A 61 3.76 -1.09 -8.99
N ASP A 62 3.52 0.18 -8.68
CA ASP A 62 2.63 1.04 -9.44
C ASP A 62 3.05 2.50 -9.26
N ASP A 63 2.53 3.39 -10.09
CA ASP A 63 2.78 4.81 -9.98
C ASP A 63 1.50 5.65 -9.89
N SER A 64 1.64 6.83 -9.28
CA SER A 64 0.54 7.76 -9.15
C SER A 64 1.00 9.18 -9.46
N SER A 65 0.12 9.99 -10.04
CA SER A 65 0.41 11.41 -10.29
C SER A 65 0.66 12.17 -8.99
N TYR A 66 1.72 12.97 -8.97
CA TYR A 66 2.05 13.89 -7.89
C TYR A 66 1.93 15.35 -8.33
N ASP A 67 0.73 15.91 -8.19
CA ASP A 67 0.37 17.19 -8.79
C ASP A 67 0.89 18.40 -8.00
N LYS A 68 1.52 19.32 -8.74
CA LYS A 68 1.95 20.66 -8.32
C LYS A 68 1.57 21.71 -9.37
N ASN A 69 0.39 21.58 -9.98
CA ASN A 69 -0.10 22.43 -11.08
C ASN A 69 -0.05 23.94 -10.80
N ARG A 70 -0.28 24.36 -9.56
CA ARG A 70 -0.24 25.78 -9.14
C ARG A 70 1.17 26.28 -8.80
N SER A 71 2.16 25.40 -8.76
CA SER A 71 3.53 25.75 -8.38
C SER A 71 4.35 26.20 -9.59
N LYS A 72 5.23 27.17 -9.36
CA LYS A 72 6.22 27.65 -10.34
C LYS A 72 7.66 27.37 -9.93
N SER A 73 7.93 27.26 -8.63
CA SER A 73 9.29 27.23 -8.07
C SER A 73 9.57 26.00 -7.19
N VAL A 74 8.84 24.91 -7.40
CA VAL A 74 9.15 23.63 -6.75
C VAL A 74 10.40 23.05 -7.40
N GLU A 75 11.36 22.61 -6.60
CA GLU A 75 12.59 21.98 -7.08
C GLU A 75 12.27 20.69 -7.86
N LEU A 76 13.02 20.42 -8.94
CA LEU A 76 12.77 19.28 -9.84
C LEU A 76 11.37 19.24 -10.47
N LEU A 77 10.61 20.33 -10.44
CA LEU A 77 9.29 20.39 -11.06
C LEU A 77 9.42 20.16 -12.57
N ALA A 78 8.56 19.30 -13.12
CA ALA A 78 8.51 19.04 -14.56
C ALA A 78 7.06 18.98 -15.07
N ARG A 79 6.88 19.06 -16.40
CA ARG A 79 5.62 18.71 -17.05
C ARG A 79 5.58 17.20 -17.26
N CYS A 80 4.61 16.54 -16.66
CA CYS A 80 4.33 15.12 -16.81
C CYS A 80 3.04 14.92 -17.59
N PHE A 81 2.92 13.81 -18.30
CA PHE A 81 1.70 13.45 -19.00
C PHE A 81 0.92 12.42 -18.19
N ASP A 82 -0.36 12.67 -17.98
CA ASP A 82 -1.27 11.76 -17.28
C ASP A 82 -1.98 10.85 -18.29
N HIS A 83 -1.39 9.67 -18.50
CA HIS A 83 -1.95 8.61 -19.34
C HIS A 83 -3.20 7.93 -18.74
N ALA A 84 -3.50 8.14 -17.45
CA ALA A 84 -4.66 7.58 -16.78
C ALA A 84 -5.87 8.52 -16.83
N SER A 85 -5.67 9.82 -17.07
CA SER A 85 -6.77 10.77 -17.26
C SER A 85 -7.53 10.49 -18.57
N GLN A 86 -8.86 10.41 -18.48
CA GLN A 86 -9.75 10.33 -19.66
C GLN A 86 -9.52 11.49 -20.67
N LYS A 87 -8.87 12.57 -20.23
CA LYS A 87 -8.61 13.78 -21.01
C LYS A 87 -7.16 13.87 -21.53
N MET A 88 -6.30 12.88 -21.27
CA MET A 88 -4.92 12.82 -21.75
C MET A 88 -4.16 14.14 -21.54
N ARG A 89 -4.11 14.60 -20.28
CA ARG A 89 -3.64 15.95 -19.93
C ARG A 89 -2.22 15.96 -19.40
N PHE A 90 -1.54 17.07 -19.66
CA PHE A 90 -0.30 17.39 -18.96
C PHE A 90 -0.60 18.00 -17.58
N TYR A 91 0.21 17.64 -16.59
CA TYR A 91 0.24 18.26 -15.27
C TYR A 91 1.68 18.68 -14.92
N LYS A 92 1.83 19.65 -14.02
CA LYS A 92 3.13 19.98 -13.43
C LYS A 92 3.28 19.17 -12.16
N GLY A 93 4.39 18.45 -11.99
CA GLY A 93 4.56 17.58 -10.84
C GLY A 93 5.62 16.52 -11.03
N PHE A 94 5.35 15.35 -10.45
CA PHE A 94 6.19 14.16 -10.49
C PHE A 94 5.33 12.92 -10.73
N ARG A 95 5.93 11.85 -11.24
CA ARG A 95 5.37 10.51 -11.13
C ARG A 95 5.85 9.89 -9.81
N MET A 96 4.93 9.56 -8.92
CA MET A 96 5.26 8.90 -7.65
C MET A 96 5.27 7.39 -7.86
N LEU A 97 6.44 6.85 -8.22
CA LEU A 97 6.68 5.40 -8.26
C LEU A 97 6.67 4.85 -6.84
N THR A 98 5.87 3.83 -6.57
CA THR A 98 5.73 3.24 -5.24
C THR A 98 5.92 1.74 -5.29
N LEU A 99 6.70 1.22 -4.35
CA LEU A 99 6.78 -0.20 -4.02
C LEU A 99 5.98 -0.43 -2.74
N GLY A 100 5.01 -1.33 -2.79
CA GLY A 100 4.26 -1.78 -1.63
C GLY A 100 4.40 -3.28 -1.41
N TRP A 101 4.11 -3.72 -0.20
CA TRP A 101 3.94 -5.12 0.17
C TRP A 101 2.47 -5.39 0.46
N SER A 102 1.96 -6.56 0.08
CA SER A 102 0.64 -7.01 0.48
C SER A 102 0.61 -8.52 0.76
N ASP A 103 -0.22 -8.92 1.73
CA ASP A 103 -0.66 -10.31 1.92
C ASP A 103 -2.07 -10.56 1.36
N GLY A 104 -2.64 -9.61 0.61
CA GLY A 104 -4.02 -9.66 0.11
C GLY A 104 -5.10 -9.27 1.10
N LYS A 105 -4.74 -8.92 2.34
CA LYS A 105 -5.64 -8.32 3.35
C LYS A 105 -5.11 -6.98 3.86
N THR A 106 -3.79 -6.81 3.91
CA THR A 106 -3.12 -5.62 4.40
C THR A 106 -2.07 -5.18 3.40
N PHE A 107 -2.12 -3.90 3.03
CA PHE A 107 -1.11 -3.25 2.21
C PHE A 107 -0.22 -2.36 3.07
N MET A 108 1.09 -2.39 2.80
CA MET A 108 2.08 -1.52 3.45
C MET A 108 3.00 -0.91 2.38
N PRO A 109 3.09 0.43 2.26
CA PRO A 109 4.06 1.05 1.36
C PRO A 109 5.48 0.85 1.90
N VAL A 110 6.42 0.45 1.06
CA VAL A 110 7.79 0.05 1.47
C VAL A 110 8.83 1.07 1.02
N ASP A 111 8.74 1.54 -0.22
CA ASP A 111 9.65 2.55 -0.79
C ASP A 111 8.90 3.36 -1.84
N PHE A 112 9.41 4.56 -2.15
CA PHE A 112 8.86 5.39 -3.21
C PHE A 112 9.92 6.30 -3.84
N SER A 113 9.59 6.84 -5.02
CA SER A 113 10.38 7.84 -5.70
C SER A 113 9.49 8.86 -6.39
N LEU A 114 9.81 10.15 -6.22
CA LEU A 114 9.15 11.22 -6.95
C LEU A 114 9.96 11.49 -8.22
N LEU A 115 9.64 10.76 -9.29
CA LEU A 115 10.33 10.84 -10.57
C LEU A 115 9.97 12.15 -11.29
N SER A 116 10.99 12.90 -11.67
CA SER A 116 10.89 14.08 -12.53
C SER A 116 11.20 13.69 -13.98
N SER A 117 10.73 14.51 -14.93
CA SER A 117 11.00 14.28 -16.36
C SER A 117 12.29 14.97 -16.77
N LYS A 118 13.24 14.24 -17.37
CA LYS A 118 14.44 14.84 -17.99
C LYS A 118 14.12 15.72 -19.20
N ASN A 119 13.04 15.40 -19.92
CA ASN A 119 12.74 16.03 -21.22
C ASN A 119 11.78 17.23 -21.09
N SER A 120 11.26 17.50 -19.90
CA SER A 120 10.25 18.55 -19.69
C SER A 120 10.40 19.23 -18.33
N VAL A 121 11.65 19.44 -17.92
CA VAL A 121 12.03 20.10 -16.67
C VAL A 121 11.57 21.57 -16.69
N ILE A 122 10.95 22.02 -15.60
CA ILE A 122 10.67 23.43 -15.32
C ILE A 122 11.75 24.00 -14.38
N ASN A 123 12.10 23.26 -13.32
CA ASN A 123 13.16 23.64 -12.38
C ASN A 123 14.13 22.48 -12.16
N GLY A 124 15.43 22.78 -12.09
CA GLY A 124 16.48 21.79 -11.84
C GLY A 124 16.70 21.46 -10.36
N ILE A 125 17.82 20.79 -10.09
CA ILE A 125 18.36 20.57 -8.74
C ILE A 125 18.90 21.90 -8.21
N SER A 126 18.63 22.20 -6.93
CA SER A 126 19.21 23.37 -6.26
C SER A 126 20.74 23.29 -6.22
N HIS A 127 21.43 24.39 -6.52
CA HIS A 127 22.89 24.47 -6.47
C HIS A 127 23.46 24.41 -5.04
N ASN A 128 22.64 24.72 -4.03
CA ASN A 128 23.07 24.88 -2.64
C ASN A 128 23.03 23.59 -1.82
N ILE A 129 22.80 22.43 -2.44
CA ILE A 129 22.71 21.16 -1.74
C ILE A 129 24.07 20.47 -1.61
N ASP A 130 24.39 19.96 -0.42
CA ASP A 130 25.55 19.11 -0.21
C ASP A 130 25.40 17.79 -0.98
N LYS A 131 26.31 17.56 -1.93
CA LYS A 131 26.33 16.37 -2.80
C LYS A 131 26.56 15.05 -2.05
N ARG A 132 27.07 15.11 -0.82
CA ARG A 132 27.29 13.93 0.04
C ARG A 132 26.01 13.47 0.74
N SER A 133 25.00 14.35 0.82
CA SER A 133 23.76 14.10 1.56
C SER A 133 22.87 13.02 0.92
N SER A 134 22.05 12.37 1.75
CA SER A 134 21.00 11.46 1.26
C SER A 134 20.02 12.17 0.33
N GLY A 135 19.68 13.42 0.63
CA GLY A 135 18.81 14.26 -0.18
C GLY A 135 19.35 14.50 -1.59
N TYR A 136 20.66 14.66 -1.77
CA TYR A 136 21.25 14.79 -3.11
C TYR A 136 21.15 13.48 -3.90
N LYS A 137 21.45 12.34 -3.28
CA LYS A 137 21.30 11.02 -3.91
C LYS A 137 19.86 10.79 -4.39
N ARG A 138 18.87 11.18 -3.58
CA ARG A 138 17.44 11.12 -3.95
C ARG A 138 17.09 11.97 -5.18
N ARG A 139 17.79 13.08 -5.41
CA ARG A 139 17.59 13.93 -6.60
C ARG A 139 18.18 13.33 -7.87
N LEU A 140 19.33 12.66 -7.77
CA LEU A 140 19.90 11.91 -8.89
C LEU A 140 18.96 10.77 -9.30
N GLU A 141 18.44 10.05 -8.30
CA GLU A 141 17.40 9.04 -8.51
C GLU A 141 16.16 9.66 -9.15
N ALA A 142 15.66 10.81 -8.68
CA ALA A 142 14.48 11.46 -9.25
C ALA A 142 14.54 11.65 -10.78
N LEU A 143 15.74 11.72 -11.37
CA LEU A 143 15.94 11.85 -12.80
C LEU A 143 16.01 10.50 -13.54
N GLN A 144 16.17 9.37 -12.85
CA GLN A 144 16.13 8.04 -13.46
C GLN A 144 14.71 7.67 -13.91
N THR A 145 14.64 6.73 -14.85
CA THR A 145 13.39 6.11 -15.27
C THR A 145 12.89 5.11 -14.22
N ALA A 146 11.59 4.81 -14.25
CA ALA A 146 11.03 3.83 -13.33
C ALA A 146 11.67 2.43 -13.44
N PRO A 147 11.89 1.88 -14.66
CA PRO A 147 12.57 0.59 -14.80
C PRO A 147 13.96 0.52 -14.16
N GLU A 148 14.74 1.60 -14.24
CA GLU A 148 16.08 1.66 -13.62
C GLU A 148 16.03 1.63 -12.08
N GLN A 149 14.90 2.03 -11.46
CA GLN A 149 14.79 2.10 -10.00
C GLN A 149 14.16 0.88 -9.35
N ILE A 150 13.21 0.23 -10.03
CA ILE A 150 12.43 -0.87 -9.47
C ILE A 150 13.32 -2.00 -8.92
N PRO A 151 14.35 -2.49 -9.63
CA PRO A 151 15.25 -3.54 -9.13
C PRO A 151 15.90 -3.16 -7.80
N MET A 152 16.37 -1.91 -7.67
CA MET A 152 17.01 -1.42 -6.45
C MET A 152 16.01 -1.18 -5.31
N MET A 153 14.75 -0.82 -5.62
CA MET A 153 13.68 -0.72 -4.61
C MET A 153 13.36 -2.10 -4.03
N ILE A 154 13.26 -3.12 -4.89
CA ILE A 154 13.00 -4.51 -4.49
C ILE A 154 14.16 -5.04 -3.66
N GLN A 155 15.40 -4.87 -4.13
CA GLN A 155 16.58 -5.33 -3.39
C GLN A 155 16.67 -4.71 -1.99
N ARG A 156 16.38 -3.41 -1.84
CA ARG A 156 16.32 -2.77 -0.51
C ARG A 156 15.26 -3.39 0.39
N ALA A 157 14.07 -3.68 -0.13
CA ALA A 157 13.00 -4.32 0.63
C ALA A 157 13.43 -5.71 1.13
N MET A 158 13.94 -6.56 0.23
CA MET A 158 14.41 -7.90 0.57
C MET A 158 15.55 -7.88 1.59
N ASN A 159 16.51 -6.96 1.44
CA ASN A 159 17.63 -6.81 2.38
C ASN A 159 17.19 -6.40 3.80
N THR A 160 15.96 -5.90 3.98
CA THR A 160 15.37 -5.62 5.29
C THR A 160 14.53 -6.76 5.86
N GLY A 161 14.56 -7.94 5.23
CA GLY A 161 13.83 -9.12 5.67
C GLY A 161 12.38 -9.19 5.18
N ILE A 162 11.95 -8.26 4.31
CA ILE A 162 10.60 -8.31 3.72
C ILE A 162 10.54 -9.49 2.74
N GLN A 163 9.70 -10.46 3.06
CA GLN A 163 9.47 -11.64 2.25
C GLN A 163 8.31 -11.42 1.26
N ALA A 164 8.53 -11.82 0.01
CA ALA A 164 7.51 -11.90 -1.03
C ALA A 164 7.84 -13.05 -1.99
N SER A 165 6.82 -13.65 -2.57
CA SER A 165 6.97 -14.68 -3.61
C SER A 165 6.86 -14.09 -5.01
N TYR A 166 6.08 -13.01 -5.15
CA TYR A 166 5.80 -12.40 -6.45
C TYR A 166 5.96 -10.89 -6.44
N VAL A 167 6.33 -10.34 -7.59
CA VAL A 167 6.21 -8.91 -7.92
C VAL A 167 5.03 -8.72 -8.87
N LEU A 168 4.04 -7.93 -8.45
CA LEU A 168 2.86 -7.60 -9.22
C LEU A 168 3.03 -6.25 -9.91
N MET A 169 2.80 -6.23 -11.21
CA MET A 169 3.04 -5.04 -12.04
C MET A 169 1.91 -4.81 -13.04
N ASP A 170 1.64 -3.54 -13.34
CA ASP A 170 0.69 -3.17 -14.38
C ASP A 170 1.33 -3.19 -15.79
N THR A 171 0.57 -2.78 -16.81
CA THR A 171 1.04 -2.79 -18.21
C THR A 171 2.22 -1.87 -18.51
N TRP A 172 2.54 -0.90 -17.65
CA TRP A 172 3.63 0.04 -17.90
C TRP A 172 5.00 -0.53 -17.49
N PHE A 173 5.02 -1.59 -16.68
CA PHE A 173 6.27 -2.15 -16.15
C PHE A 173 6.58 -3.58 -16.67
N THR A 174 5.76 -4.18 -17.53
CA THR A 174 5.93 -5.57 -18.01
C THR A 174 6.84 -5.73 -19.25
N HIS A 175 7.90 -4.94 -19.36
CA HIS A 175 8.89 -5.07 -20.44
C HIS A 175 9.98 -6.09 -20.08
N GLN A 176 10.52 -6.76 -21.10
CA GLN A 176 11.41 -7.93 -20.94
C GLN A 176 12.66 -7.69 -20.07
N PRO A 177 13.44 -6.59 -20.24
CA PRO A 177 14.60 -6.32 -19.40
C PRO A 177 14.28 -6.30 -17.90
N LEU A 178 13.27 -5.53 -17.48
CA LEU A 178 12.88 -5.44 -16.07
C LEU A 178 12.38 -6.78 -15.52
N ILE A 179 11.60 -7.53 -16.29
CA ILE A 179 11.15 -8.87 -15.88
C ILE A 179 12.35 -9.78 -15.61
N LYS A 180 13.36 -9.74 -16.47
CA LYS A 180 14.59 -10.52 -16.30
C LYS A 180 15.35 -10.08 -15.04
N GLU A 181 15.54 -8.79 -14.82
CA GLU A 181 16.24 -8.30 -13.62
C GLU A 181 15.54 -8.70 -12.32
N ILE A 182 14.20 -8.70 -12.29
CA ILE A 182 13.44 -9.17 -11.13
C ILE A 182 13.58 -10.69 -10.95
N LYS A 183 13.55 -11.46 -12.04
CA LYS A 183 13.77 -12.92 -11.99
C LYS A 183 15.18 -13.28 -11.53
N ASP A 184 16.18 -12.52 -11.95
CA ASP A 184 17.57 -12.71 -11.54
C ASP A 184 17.76 -12.37 -10.03
N GLN A 185 16.84 -11.62 -9.42
CA GLN A 185 16.74 -11.41 -7.96
C GLN A 185 16.00 -12.54 -7.22
N GLY A 186 15.53 -13.57 -7.92
CA GLY A 186 14.85 -14.73 -7.32
C GLY A 186 13.34 -14.57 -7.09
N LEU A 187 12.71 -13.55 -7.68
CA LEU A 187 11.27 -13.31 -7.56
C LEU A 187 10.52 -13.59 -8.87
N ASP A 188 9.34 -14.20 -8.77
CA ASP A 188 8.45 -14.35 -9.91
C ASP A 188 7.65 -13.07 -10.17
N VAL A 189 7.54 -12.69 -11.43
CA VAL A 189 6.70 -11.58 -11.90
C VAL A 189 5.34 -12.10 -12.35
N ILE A 190 4.27 -11.42 -11.90
CA ILE A 190 2.94 -11.51 -12.49
C ILE A 190 2.47 -10.11 -12.89
N GLY A 191 2.15 -9.90 -14.17
CA GLY A 191 1.74 -8.58 -14.62
C GLY A 191 0.88 -8.57 -15.87
N MET A 192 0.09 -7.51 -16.04
CA MET A 192 -0.69 -7.34 -17.26
C MET A 192 0.20 -6.91 -18.41
N VAL A 193 -0.05 -7.42 -19.61
CA VAL A 193 0.74 -7.13 -20.81
C VAL A 193 -0.10 -6.38 -21.82
N LYS A 194 0.48 -5.30 -22.37
CA LYS A 194 -0.13 -4.56 -23.48
C LYS A 194 0.40 -5.08 -24.81
N ASN A 195 -0.45 -5.05 -25.84
CA ASN A 195 -0.03 -5.40 -27.20
C ASN A 195 0.91 -4.33 -27.77
N LEU A 196 2.21 -4.50 -27.56
CA LEU A 196 3.29 -3.62 -28.01
C LEU A 196 4.20 -4.35 -29.01
N LYS A 197 5.36 -3.77 -29.33
CA LYS A 197 6.39 -4.38 -30.20
C LYS A 197 7.09 -5.60 -29.59
N GLN A 198 6.78 -5.94 -28.33
CA GLN A 198 7.31 -7.11 -27.65
C GLN A 198 7.03 -8.40 -28.44
N ARG A 199 8.01 -9.30 -28.48
CA ARG A 199 7.95 -10.58 -29.19
C ARG A 199 8.19 -11.76 -28.25
N TYR A 200 7.47 -12.84 -28.50
CA TYR A 200 7.53 -14.11 -27.78
C TYR A 200 8.05 -15.20 -28.72
N LEU A 201 8.65 -16.24 -28.17
CA LEU A 201 9.23 -17.36 -28.89
C LEU A 201 8.35 -18.60 -28.74
N ILE A 202 7.84 -19.08 -29.85
CA ILE A 202 7.15 -20.37 -29.97
C ILE A 202 7.85 -21.17 -31.07
N HIS A 203 8.38 -22.34 -30.74
CA HIS A 203 9.12 -23.19 -31.69
C HIS A 203 10.18 -22.39 -32.49
N ASN A 204 10.98 -21.55 -31.82
CA ASN A 204 11.95 -20.61 -32.40
C ASN A 204 11.40 -19.50 -33.32
N GLN A 205 10.09 -19.34 -33.46
CA GLN A 205 9.49 -18.23 -34.20
C GLN A 205 9.11 -17.06 -33.29
N LYS A 206 9.42 -15.84 -33.73
CA LYS A 206 9.06 -14.59 -33.02
C LYS A 206 7.63 -14.18 -33.35
N VAL A 207 6.74 -14.26 -32.37
CA VAL A 207 5.32 -13.91 -32.51
C VAL A 207 4.94 -12.71 -31.63
N SER A 208 3.95 -11.94 -32.06
CA SER A 208 3.31 -10.87 -31.32
C SER A 208 2.32 -11.40 -30.28
N LEU A 209 1.85 -10.54 -29.37
CA LEU A 209 0.83 -10.90 -28.38
C LEU A 209 -0.51 -11.32 -29.03
N LYS A 210 -0.85 -10.74 -30.19
CA LYS A 210 -2.06 -11.10 -30.94
C LYS A 210 -1.96 -12.47 -31.57
N GLU A 211 -0.81 -12.78 -32.19
CA GLU A 211 -0.56 -14.12 -32.74
C GLU A 211 -0.51 -15.17 -31.62
N LEU A 212 0.11 -14.82 -30.48
CA LEU A 212 0.13 -15.67 -29.30
C LEU A 212 -1.28 -16.01 -28.79
N TYR A 213 -2.23 -15.07 -28.83
CA TYR A 213 -3.63 -15.34 -28.51
C TYR A 213 -4.27 -16.36 -29.44
N GLN A 214 -3.97 -16.31 -30.75
CA GLN A 214 -4.52 -17.26 -31.73
C GLN A 214 -3.96 -18.67 -31.54
N LEU A 215 -2.67 -18.76 -31.21
CA LEU A 215 -1.97 -20.03 -30.93
C LEU A 215 -2.36 -20.63 -29.57
N ALA A 216 -2.87 -19.83 -28.63
CA ALA A 216 -3.18 -20.28 -27.29
C ALA A 216 -4.38 -21.23 -27.22
N SER A 217 -4.27 -22.25 -26.37
CA SER A 217 -5.33 -23.25 -26.19
C SER A 217 -6.55 -22.63 -25.51
N PRO A 218 -7.79 -22.86 -26.02
CA PRO A 218 -9.01 -22.49 -25.34
C PRO A 218 -9.15 -23.17 -23.98
N ILE A 219 -9.72 -22.45 -23.01
CA ILE A 219 -10.03 -23.01 -21.69
C ILE A 219 -11.54 -23.18 -21.55
N GLN A 220 -12.00 -24.42 -21.41
CA GLN A 220 -13.41 -24.73 -21.20
C GLN A 220 -13.80 -24.65 -19.71
N GLY A 221 -15.06 -24.28 -19.43
CA GLY A 221 -15.66 -24.35 -18.08
C GLY A 221 -15.27 -23.26 -17.07
N LYS A 222 -14.24 -22.43 -17.32
CA LYS A 222 -13.81 -21.37 -16.39
C LYS A 222 -14.36 -19.99 -16.83
N LYS A 223 -15.43 -19.50 -16.17
CA LYS A 223 -16.05 -18.19 -16.47
C LYS A 223 -15.00 -17.07 -16.52
N GLY A 224 -14.82 -16.46 -17.68
CA GLY A 224 -13.98 -15.26 -17.87
C GLY A 224 -12.53 -15.51 -18.29
N ILE A 225 -12.03 -16.75 -18.22
CA ILE A 225 -10.72 -17.12 -18.79
C ILE A 225 -10.96 -17.65 -20.21
N LEU A 226 -10.25 -17.11 -21.19
CA LEU A 226 -10.46 -17.41 -22.60
C LEU A 226 -9.47 -18.47 -23.09
N ARG A 227 -8.18 -18.21 -22.91
CA ARG A 227 -7.09 -19.01 -23.46
C ARG A 227 -5.87 -18.96 -22.56
N SER A 228 -4.99 -19.94 -22.67
CA SER A 228 -3.66 -19.90 -22.05
C SER A 228 -2.60 -20.54 -22.92
N ILE A 229 -1.35 -20.12 -22.76
CA ILE A 229 -0.20 -20.72 -23.43
C ILE A 229 1.07 -20.50 -22.63
N GLN A 230 1.96 -21.51 -22.62
CA GLN A 230 3.32 -21.36 -22.15
C GLN A 230 4.23 -21.03 -23.34
N THR A 231 5.13 -20.07 -23.16
CA THR A 231 6.04 -19.57 -24.20
C THR A 231 7.30 -19.01 -23.54
N THR A 232 8.26 -18.52 -24.32
CA THR A 232 9.47 -17.89 -23.81
C THR A 232 9.55 -16.45 -24.33
N GLN A 233 9.98 -15.51 -23.50
CA GLN A 233 10.32 -14.17 -23.95
C GLN A 233 11.58 -14.19 -24.83
N ALA A 234 11.80 -13.16 -25.64
CA ALA A 234 12.95 -13.11 -26.55
C ALA A 234 14.31 -13.08 -25.80
N ASN A 235 14.32 -12.70 -24.53
CA ASN A 235 15.48 -12.74 -23.64
C ASN A 235 15.62 -14.07 -22.86
N GLY A 236 14.86 -15.12 -23.24
CA GLY A 236 14.99 -16.46 -22.68
C GLY A 236 14.16 -16.76 -21.43
N ILE A 237 13.37 -15.79 -20.92
CA ILE A 237 12.55 -16.02 -19.71
C ILE A 237 11.29 -16.83 -20.06
N PRO A 238 11.08 -18.02 -19.47
CA PRO A 238 9.84 -18.78 -19.63
C PRO A 238 8.67 -18.04 -18.99
N VAL A 239 7.53 -18.04 -19.67
CA VAL A 239 6.32 -17.37 -19.21
C VAL A 239 5.06 -18.15 -19.54
N LYS A 240 4.07 -18.06 -18.66
CA LYS A 240 2.70 -18.49 -18.90
C LYS A 240 1.83 -17.27 -19.16
N MET A 241 1.23 -17.21 -20.35
CA MET A 241 0.31 -16.15 -20.76
C MET A 241 -1.13 -16.64 -20.54
N VAL A 242 -1.93 -15.85 -19.83
CA VAL A 242 -3.34 -16.10 -19.57
C VAL A 242 -4.18 -14.97 -20.16
N PHE A 243 -5.09 -15.32 -21.06
CA PHE A 243 -5.99 -14.38 -21.70
C PHE A 243 -7.35 -14.41 -21.02
N VAL A 244 -7.81 -13.26 -20.53
CA VAL A 244 -9.07 -13.10 -19.82
C VAL A 244 -9.99 -12.13 -20.55
N ARG A 245 -11.29 -12.31 -20.38
CA ARG A 245 -12.29 -11.42 -20.98
C ARG A 245 -12.23 -10.04 -20.33
N ASN A 246 -12.15 -8.99 -21.14
CA ASN A 246 -12.28 -7.63 -20.64
C ASN A 246 -13.74 -7.39 -20.21
N ARG A 247 -13.96 -7.10 -18.92
CA ARG A 247 -15.31 -6.85 -18.38
C ARG A 247 -15.91 -5.53 -18.87
N ASN A 248 -15.07 -4.53 -19.09
CA ASN A 248 -15.49 -3.20 -19.55
C ASN A 248 -15.81 -3.19 -21.05
N LYS A 249 -15.12 -4.02 -21.82
CA LYS A 249 -15.33 -4.18 -23.26
C LYS A 249 -15.27 -5.65 -23.67
N LYS A 250 -16.42 -6.34 -23.63
CA LYS A 250 -16.52 -7.80 -23.78
C LYS A 250 -15.98 -8.36 -25.11
N SER A 251 -15.86 -7.53 -26.14
CA SER A 251 -15.25 -7.88 -27.43
C SER A 251 -13.73 -7.92 -27.39
N GLU A 252 -13.11 -7.43 -26.31
CA GLU A 252 -11.67 -7.44 -26.11
C GLU A 252 -11.24 -8.43 -25.03
N TRP A 253 -9.96 -8.79 -25.07
CA TRP A 253 -9.30 -9.58 -24.05
C TRP A 253 -8.18 -8.77 -23.40
N LEU A 254 -7.84 -9.15 -22.17
CA LEU A 254 -6.65 -8.72 -21.45
C LEU A 254 -5.70 -9.91 -21.33
N ALA A 255 -4.39 -9.63 -21.33
CA ALA A 255 -3.36 -10.65 -21.15
C ALA A 255 -2.64 -10.44 -19.84
N ILE A 256 -2.52 -11.50 -19.03
CA ILE A 256 -1.73 -11.54 -17.81
C ILE A 256 -0.60 -12.53 -18.03
N LEU A 257 0.62 -12.09 -17.76
CA LEU A 257 1.84 -12.88 -17.82
C LEU A 257 2.23 -13.30 -16.41
N SER A 258 2.62 -14.56 -16.25
CA SER A 258 3.33 -15.08 -15.10
C SER A 258 4.67 -15.65 -15.54
N THR A 259 5.72 -15.43 -14.77
CA THR A 259 7.02 -16.11 -14.93
C THR A 259 7.10 -17.41 -14.12
N ASP A 260 6.20 -17.60 -13.15
CA ASP A 260 5.95 -18.91 -12.56
C ASP A 260 4.98 -19.67 -13.46
N CYS A 261 5.52 -20.64 -14.19
CA CYS A 261 4.79 -21.49 -15.12
C CYS A 261 4.04 -22.65 -14.44
N SER A 262 4.32 -22.91 -13.15
CA SER A 262 3.68 -23.99 -12.39
C SER A 262 2.25 -23.64 -11.95
N LEU A 263 1.95 -22.34 -11.82
CA LEU A 263 0.64 -21.85 -11.39
C LEU A 263 -0.48 -22.19 -12.38
N SER A 264 -1.64 -22.54 -11.82
CA SER A 264 -2.88 -22.61 -12.61
C SER A 264 -3.32 -21.22 -13.07
N GLU A 265 -4.12 -21.15 -14.14
CA GLU A 265 -4.60 -19.85 -14.65
C GLU A 265 -5.46 -19.10 -13.64
N LYS A 266 -6.20 -19.85 -12.80
CA LYS A 266 -7.00 -19.26 -11.72
C LYS A 266 -6.12 -18.62 -10.65
N GLU A 267 -5.03 -19.29 -10.28
CA GLU A 267 -4.10 -18.79 -9.27
C GLU A 267 -3.35 -17.55 -9.76
N ILE A 268 -2.92 -17.52 -11.04
CA ILE A 268 -2.32 -16.32 -11.65
C ILE A 268 -3.28 -15.14 -11.54
N ILE A 269 -4.56 -15.32 -11.89
CA ILE A 269 -5.57 -14.25 -11.82
C ILE A 269 -5.85 -13.85 -10.37
N ARG A 270 -5.94 -14.82 -9.45
CA ARG A 270 -6.19 -14.59 -8.01
C ARG A 270 -5.08 -13.75 -7.39
N ILE A 271 -3.82 -14.15 -7.61
CA ILE A 271 -2.64 -13.44 -7.10
C ILE A 271 -2.55 -12.06 -7.73
N TYR A 272 -2.73 -11.96 -9.05
CA TYR A 272 -2.72 -10.66 -9.74
C TYR A 272 -3.81 -9.70 -9.22
N GLY A 273 -4.93 -10.23 -8.74
CA GLY A 273 -6.00 -9.44 -8.10
C GLY A 273 -5.53 -8.65 -6.88
N ILE A 274 -4.52 -9.14 -6.14
CA ILE A 274 -3.94 -8.45 -4.96
C ILE A 274 -3.32 -7.10 -5.35
N ARG A 275 -2.89 -6.94 -6.61
CA ARG A 275 -2.33 -5.67 -7.12
C ARG A 275 -3.26 -4.49 -6.86
N TRP A 276 -4.58 -4.69 -6.85
CA TRP A 276 -5.56 -3.63 -6.63
C TRP A 276 -5.40 -2.89 -5.29
N ASP A 277 -4.76 -3.52 -4.30
CA ASP A 277 -4.50 -2.91 -2.99
C ASP A 277 -3.73 -1.59 -3.09
N ILE A 278 -2.80 -1.46 -4.05
CA ILE A 278 -2.03 -0.22 -4.23
C ILE A 278 -2.91 0.93 -4.74
N GLU A 279 -3.96 0.63 -5.50
CA GLU A 279 -4.91 1.65 -5.96
C GLU A 279 -5.76 2.16 -4.81
N VAL A 280 -6.18 1.25 -3.92
CA VAL A 280 -6.87 1.61 -2.66
C VAL A 280 -5.96 2.48 -1.80
N PHE A 281 -4.68 2.14 -1.69
CA PHE A 281 -3.67 2.95 -1.01
C PHE A 281 -3.52 4.35 -1.62
N PHE A 282 -3.39 4.46 -2.94
CA PHE A 282 -3.29 5.77 -3.61
C PHE A 282 -4.55 6.62 -3.40
N LYS A 283 -5.74 6.00 -3.45
CA LYS A 283 -7.00 6.69 -3.18
C LYS A 283 -7.05 7.21 -1.74
N THR A 284 -6.68 6.38 -0.77
CA THR A 284 -6.68 6.72 0.66
C THR A 284 -5.68 7.84 0.98
N THR A 285 -4.44 7.71 0.52
CA THR A 285 -3.38 8.69 0.80
C THR A 285 -3.70 10.06 0.20
N LYS A 286 -4.24 10.12 -1.03
CA LYS A 286 -4.61 11.37 -1.69
C LYS A 286 -5.87 12.01 -1.11
N SER A 287 -6.94 11.23 -0.89
CA SER A 287 -8.24 11.80 -0.51
C SER A 287 -8.37 12.05 0.99
N LEU A 288 -7.92 11.09 1.81
CA LEU A 288 -8.09 11.10 3.26
C LEU A 288 -6.86 11.68 3.97
N LEU A 289 -5.66 11.22 3.61
CA LEU A 289 -4.41 11.62 4.29
C LEU A 289 -3.72 12.85 3.68
N LYS A 290 -4.40 13.53 2.75
CA LYS A 290 -4.00 14.83 2.19
C LYS A 290 -2.59 14.85 1.58
N LEU A 291 -2.17 13.73 0.97
CA LEU A 291 -0.98 13.70 0.11
C LEU A 291 -1.05 14.86 -0.90
N GLN A 292 0.09 15.54 -1.13
CA GLN A 292 0.24 16.76 -1.96
C GLN A 292 -0.40 18.05 -1.45
N LYS A 293 -1.48 17.96 -0.65
CA LYS A 293 -2.34 19.10 -0.30
C LYS A 293 -2.06 19.70 1.07
N GLU A 294 -1.49 18.93 2.00
CA GLU A 294 -1.26 19.37 3.38
C GLU A 294 -0.19 20.46 3.50
N PHE A 295 0.91 20.37 2.74
CA PHE A 295 2.01 21.32 2.78
C PHE A 295 2.34 21.91 1.40
N GLN A 296 2.73 23.18 1.41
CA GLN A 296 3.16 23.95 0.24
C GLN A 296 4.70 24.02 0.11
N GLY A 297 5.40 23.00 0.63
CA GLY A 297 6.86 22.88 0.55
C GLY A 297 7.37 22.89 -0.89
N ARG A 298 8.53 23.52 -1.11
CA ARG A 298 9.13 23.73 -2.45
C ARG A 298 10.39 22.92 -2.68
N SER A 299 11.15 22.58 -1.64
CA SER A 299 12.34 21.73 -1.78
C SER A 299 11.94 20.29 -2.05
N TYR A 300 12.80 19.56 -2.76
CA TYR A 300 12.57 18.13 -2.97
C TYR A 300 12.57 17.35 -1.65
N ASP A 301 13.41 17.74 -0.67
CA ASP A 301 13.46 17.11 0.66
C ASP A 301 12.12 17.25 1.41
N SER A 302 11.48 18.41 1.34
CA SER A 302 10.17 18.63 1.96
C SER A 302 9.09 17.75 1.32
N LEU A 303 9.17 17.48 0.01
CA LEU A 303 8.24 16.59 -0.68
C LEU A 303 8.45 15.12 -0.26
N ILE A 304 9.71 14.69 -0.14
CA ILE A 304 10.07 13.36 0.35
C ILE A 304 9.61 13.17 1.80
N CYS A 305 9.91 14.15 2.67
CA CYS A 305 9.51 14.12 4.07
C CYS A 305 7.98 14.05 4.22
N HIS A 306 7.24 14.93 3.55
CA HIS A 306 5.78 14.92 3.58
C HIS A 306 5.19 13.58 3.13
N THR A 307 5.66 13.07 1.98
CA THR A 307 5.19 11.77 1.46
C THR A 307 5.47 10.65 2.46
N THR A 308 6.65 10.67 3.09
CA THR A 308 7.01 9.69 4.13
C THR A 308 6.09 9.78 5.35
N ILE A 309 5.77 10.99 5.84
CA ILE A 309 4.82 11.19 6.95
C ILE A 309 3.42 10.69 6.60
N VAL A 310 2.94 10.94 5.37
CA VAL A 310 1.66 10.37 4.89
C VAL A 310 1.70 8.84 4.89
N PHE A 311 2.79 8.25 4.41
CA PHE A 311 2.94 6.79 4.36
C PHE A 311 3.01 6.18 5.76
N THR A 312 3.72 6.82 6.70
CA THR A 312 3.73 6.44 8.12
C THR A 312 2.33 6.45 8.72
N ARG A 313 1.54 7.51 8.49
CA ARG A 313 0.14 7.57 8.95
C ARG A 313 -0.68 6.42 8.37
N TYR A 314 -0.49 6.12 7.08
CA TYR A 314 -1.16 4.99 6.45
C TYR A 314 -0.74 3.65 7.08
N ILE A 315 0.55 3.42 7.32
CA ILE A 315 1.07 2.18 7.94
C ILE A 315 0.42 1.96 9.32
N VAL A 316 0.38 3.00 10.16
CA VAL A 316 -0.26 2.93 11.49
C VAL A 316 -1.74 2.56 11.36
N LEU A 317 -2.47 3.22 10.46
CA LEU A 317 -3.89 2.93 10.24
C LEU A 317 -4.11 1.52 9.68
N SER A 318 -3.28 1.06 8.75
CA SER A 318 -3.36 -0.29 8.18
C SER A 318 -3.06 -1.37 9.22
N TRP A 319 -2.09 -1.11 10.10
CA TRP A 319 -1.79 -1.97 11.25
C TRP A 319 -2.97 -2.03 12.22
N GLN A 320 -3.48 -0.88 12.66
CA GLN A 320 -4.64 -0.80 13.56
C GLN A 320 -5.87 -1.48 12.97
N ASN A 321 -6.15 -1.25 11.69
CA ASN A 321 -7.25 -1.92 11.00
C ASN A 321 -7.05 -3.44 10.95
N ARG A 322 -5.81 -3.92 10.77
CA ARG A 322 -5.55 -5.36 10.83
C ARG A 322 -5.81 -5.92 12.22
N CYS A 323 -5.38 -5.20 13.26
CA CYS A 323 -5.62 -5.56 14.66
C CYS A 323 -7.11 -5.50 15.06
N SER A 324 -7.94 -4.67 14.44
CA SER A 324 -9.36 -4.57 14.79
C SER A 324 -10.26 -5.52 13.98
N THR A 325 -9.84 -5.94 12.79
CA THR A 325 -10.68 -6.72 11.86
C THR A 325 -10.31 -8.20 11.75
N ASP A 326 -9.20 -8.64 12.35
CA ASP A 326 -8.92 -10.08 12.45
C ASP A 326 -9.69 -10.71 13.61
N GLN A 327 -10.42 -11.80 13.36
CA GLN A 327 -11.08 -12.52 14.47
C GLN A 327 -10.05 -13.09 15.46
N ARG A 328 -8.82 -13.37 14.99
CA ARG A 328 -7.68 -13.83 15.80
C ARG A 328 -7.11 -12.74 16.70
N THR A 329 -7.28 -11.47 16.34
CA THR A 329 -6.73 -10.36 17.12
C THR A 329 -7.61 -10.00 18.30
N LEU A 330 -8.88 -10.43 18.41
CA LEU A 330 -9.59 -10.26 19.69
C LEU A 330 -8.87 -10.98 20.85
N GLY A 331 -8.28 -12.16 20.61
CA GLY A 331 -7.50 -12.87 21.64
C GLY A 331 -6.07 -12.36 21.83
N GLY A 332 -5.39 -11.98 20.75
CA GLY A 332 -4.02 -11.43 20.80
C GLY A 332 -3.95 -9.98 21.28
N LEU A 333 -4.90 -9.14 20.86
CA LEU A 333 -5.09 -7.77 21.36
C LEU A 333 -5.51 -7.81 22.83
N PHE A 334 -6.24 -8.82 23.29
CA PHE A 334 -6.50 -9.02 24.71
C PHE A 334 -5.22 -9.29 25.51
N TYR A 335 -4.33 -10.15 25.01
CA TYR A 335 -3.02 -10.39 25.63
C TYR A 335 -2.09 -9.17 25.58
N ASP A 336 -1.94 -8.53 24.42
CA ASP A 336 -1.09 -7.35 24.24
C ASP A 336 -1.64 -6.13 25.00
N LEU A 337 -2.97 -5.97 25.12
CA LEU A 337 -3.59 -4.94 25.96
C LEU A 337 -3.47 -5.28 27.45
N CYS A 338 -3.47 -6.55 27.86
CA CYS A 338 -3.16 -6.94 29.23
C CYS A 338 -1.69 -6.66 29.59
N ASP A 339 -0.77 -6.77 28.64
CA ASP A 339 0.66 -6.46 28.85
C ASP A 339 0.96 -4.94 28.78
N GLU A 340 0.22 -4.15 27.98
CA GLU A 340 0.44 -2.70 27.83
C GLU A 340 -0.48 -1.81 28.70
N ILE A 341 -1.63 -2.30 29.16
CA ILE A 341 -2.49 -1.60 30.11
C ILE A 341 -2.12 -2.08 31.51
N SER A 342 -1.37 -1.25 32.23
CA SER A 342 -1.30 -1.35 33.70
C SER A 342 -2.72 -1.51 34.26
N ASP A 343 -2.94 -2.59 35.01
CA ASP A 343 -4.19 -3.21 35.49
C ASP A 343 -5.34 -2.28 35.98
N LEU A 344 -5.12 -0.98 36.12
CA LEU A 344 -6.09 -0.02 36.69
C LEU A 344 -7.08 0.59 35.69
N ASP A 345 -6.75 0.75 34.40
CA ASP A 345 -7.61 1.55 33.50
C ASP A 345 -8.73 0.76 32.82
N TRP A 346 -8.54 -0.54 32.54
CA TRP A 346 -9.55 -1.30 31.80
C TRP A 346 -10.74 -1.72 32.67
N VAL A 347 -10.51 -2.02 33.96
CA VAL A 347 -11.59 -2.30 34.93
C VAL A 347 -12.48 -1.06 35.09
N VAL A 348 -11.89 0.12 35.14
CA VAL A 348 -12.62 1.39 35.23
C VAL A 348 -13.42 1.65 33.95
N ALA A 349 -12.83 1.46 32.77
CA ALA A 349 -13.52 1.62 31.49
C ALA A 349 -14.69 0.62 31.32
N LEU A 350 -14.50 -0.63 31.75
CA LEU A 350 -15.53 -1.66 31.73
C LEU A 350 -16.67 -1.32 32.71
N GLY A 351 -16.34 -0.82 33.90
CA GLY A 351 -17.31 -0.31 34.86
C GLY A 351 -18.14 0.85 34.28
N GLN A 352 -17.50 1.85 33.69
CA GLN A 352 -18.17 3.00 33.06
C GLN A 352 -19.09 2.59 31.91
N LEU A 353 -18.69 1.62 31.10
CA LEU A 353 -19.52 1.10 30.01
C LEU A 353 -20.81 0.45 30.55
N LEU A 354 -20.71 -0.28 31.68
CA LEU A 354 -21.86 -0.92 32.31
C LEU A 354 -22.78 0.09 32.98
N GLU A 355 -22.23 1.13 33.60
CA GLU A 355 -23.02 2.25 34.15
C GLU A 355 -23.80 2.97 33.04
N LEU A 356 -23.14 3.28 31.91
CA LEU A 356 -23.81 3.88 30.76
C LEU A 356 -24.93 2.99 30.20
N LEU A 357 -24.72 1.68 30.14
CA LEU A 357 -25.75 0.72 29.74
C LEU A 357 -26.92 0.68 30.74
N GLN A 358 -26.65 0.78 32.04
CA GLN A 358 -27.67 0.85 33.08
C GLN A 358 -28.47 2.17 33.02
N ASP A 359 -27.83 3.27 32.70
CA ASP A 359 -28.53 4.55 32.55
C ASP A 359 -29.41 4.57 31.30
N VAL A 360 -28.93 4.03 30.17
CA VAL A 360 -29.76 3.81 28.96
C VAL A 360 -30.91 2.85 29.25
N LEU A 361 -30.71 1.85 30.11
CA LEU A 361 -31.77 0.94 30.55
C LEU A 361 -32.87 1.71 31.30
N LYS A 362 -32.54 2.60 32.23
CA LYS A 362 -33.51 3.40 33.01
C LYS A 362 -34.42 4.26 32.14
N GLU A 363 -33.93 4.72 30.98
CA GLU A 363 -34.69 5.57 30.05
C GLU A 363 -35.48 4.77 28.99
N SER A 364 -35.36 3.45 28.98
CA SER A 364 -35.97 2.58 27.96
C SER A 364 -37.26 1.89 28.45
N ASN A 365 -38.13 1.46 27.52
CA ASN A 365 -39.38 0.78 27.89
C ASN A 365 -39.13 -0.63 28.47
N LYS A 366 -40.07 -1.14 29.29
CA LYS A 366 -39.94 -2.43 30.01
C LYS A 366 -39.60 -3.63 29.12
N LYS A 367 -40.01 -3.63 27.84
CA LYS A 367 -39.74 -4.71 26.89
C LYS A 367 -38.30 -4.68 26.40
N ILE A 368 -37.76 -3.49 26.15
CA ILE A 368 -36.36 -3.26 25.77
C ILE A 368 -35.44 -3.52 26.97
N GLN A 369 -35.84 -3.10 28.17
CA GLN A 369 -35.10 -3.39 29.41
C GLN A 369 -34.87 -4.88 29.60
N ARG A 370 -35.93 -5.69 29.53
CA ARG A 370 -35.82 -7.16 29.63
C ARG A 370 -34.94 -7.78 28.55
N LEU A 371 -35.06 -7.32 27.30
CA LEU A 371 -34.24 -7.84 26.20
C LEU A 371 -32.76 -7.56 26.42
N ILE A 372 -32.40 -6.32 26.76
CA ILE A 372 -31.02 -5.90 27.00
C ILE A 372 -30.45 -6.61 28.23
N GLN A 373 -31.21 -6.74 29.31
CA GLN A 373 -30.77 -7.41 30.53
C GLN A 373 -30.50 -8.91 30.30
N CYS A 374 -31.37 -9.61 29.56
CA CYS A 374 -31.14 -11.01 29.18
C CYS A 374 -29.90 -11.19 28.28
N GLN A 375 -29.68 -10.29 27.32
CA GLN A 375 -28.48 -10.35 26.46
C GLN A 375 -27.20 -10.03 27.23
N LEU A 376 -27.23 -9.08 28.15
CA LEU A 376 -26.12 -8.77 29.06
C LEU A 376 -25.78 -9.97 29.94
N GLN A 377 -26.78 -10.66 30.52
CA GLN A 377 -26.52 -11.86 31.32
C GLN A 377 -25.92 -13.00 30.50
N HIS A 378 -26.42 -13.26 29.29
CA HIS A 378 -25.83 -14.26 28.40
C HIS A 378 -24.38 -13.91 28.01
N TRP A 379 -24.13 -12.63 27.75
CA TRP A 379 -22.78 -12.15 27.47
C TRP A 379 -21.85 -12.32 28.67
N ILE A 380 -22.26 -11.89 29.88
CA ILE A 380 -21.50 -12.06 31.14
C ILE A 380 -21.24 -13.55 31.42
N ALA A 381 -22.24 -14.41 31.21
CA ALA A 381 -22.11 -15.85 31.40
C ALA A 381 -21.05 -16.48 30.46
N GLY A 382 -20.91 -15.94 29.25
CA GLY A 382 -19.90 -16.34 28.27
C GLY A 382 -18.48 -15.84 28.53
N LEU A 383 -18.27 -14.97 29.54
CA LEU A 383 -16.94 -14.43 29.85
C LEU A 383 -16.07 -15.42 30.68
N PRO A 384 -14.73 -15.37 30.52
CA PRO A 384 -13.80 -16.09 31.39
C PRO A 384 -13.93 -15.71 32.87
N ASN A 385 -13.71 -16.67 33.77
CA ASN A 385 -13.92 -16.49 35.22
C ASN A 385 -13.10 -15.35 35.84
N TYR A 386 -11.88 -15.11 35.34
CA TYR A 386 -11.04 -14.02 35.85
C TYR A 386 -11.57 -12.62 35.48
N ILE A 387 -12.44 -12.50 34.46
CA ILE A 387 -13.12 -11.24 34.11
C ILE A 387 -14.40 -11.05 34.91
N LYS A 388 -15.14 -12.15 35.16
CA LYS A 388 -16.40 -12.14 35.91
C LYS A 388 -16.28 -11.54 37.32
N ILE A 389 -15.10 -11.67 37.95
CA ILE A 389 -14.83 -11.14 39.29
C ILE A 389 -14.93 -9.61 39.35
N TYR A 390 -14.74 -8.92 38.23
CA TYR A 390 -14.75 -7.46 38.14
C TYR A 390 -16.11 -6.87 37.72
N LEU A 391 -17.14 -7.72 37.52
CA LEU A 391 -18.45 -7.32 37.00
C LEU A 391 -19.52 -7.31 38.09
N PRO A 392 -20.47 -6.34 38.06
CA PRO A 392 -21.57 -6.28 39.02
C PRO A 392 -22.52 -7.48 38.85
N ILE A 393 -23.02 -8.02 39.96
CA ILE A 393 -24.01 -9.11 39.96
C ILE A 393 -25.37 -8.54 39.55
N LEU A 394 -25.77 -8.80 38.31
CA LEU A 394 -27.08 -8.40 37.78
C LEU A 394 -28.08 -9.53 37.99
N VAL A 395 -28.97 -9.39 38.97
CA VAL A 395 -30.09 -10.32 39.22
C VAL A 395 -31.27 -9.94 38.33
N CYS A 396 -31.83 -10.90 37.59
CA CYS A 396 -33.16 -10.76 37.00
C CYS A 396 -34.14 -11.40 37.96
N GLU A 397 -35.10 -10.64 38.48
CA GLU A 397 -36.31 -11.24 39.01
C GLU A 397 -37.11 -11.78 37.82
N SER A 398 -37.24 -13.11 37.78
CA SER A 398 -38.00 -13.86 36.78
C SER A 398 -39.49 -13.57 36.83
#